data_AF-A0AAE9FAN8-F1
#
_entry.id   AF-A0AAE9FAN8-F1
#
_cell.length_a   1.000
_cell.length_b   1.000
_cell.length_c   1.000
_cell.angle_alpha   90.00
_cell.angle_beta   90.00
_cell.angle_gamma   90.00
#
_symmetry.space_group_name_H-M   'P 1'
#
loop_
_entity.id
_entity.type
_entity.pdbx_description
1 polymer ?
#
loop_
_entity_poly.entity_id
_entity_poly.type
_entity_poly.pdbx_seq_one_letter_code
_entity_poly.pdbx_strand_id
1 'polypeptide(L)'
;MRDGCYEYHPAVQSHIEEAYLNDKDKCMINFHGVKRTLSFDFMSDSSGSDTRQIKRVHSTKLHMSKCKGISGASYVSTKGYQQTDEKCNICFHKQMVPTRIPACGHSFCYTCIKTNFKRRLPCPMCRGDLPTSLFVNPIRYDVDFDVECPEEFAEDCSAMFKKPDNEEVGESSSKREESKLRHYWIYEARGFWYRYDPKHEKYLEEHFLRNKPSCTLFICGVKMQVDFKKHTQKGDEWNAARERKIKRIAASDMHKFKIRGIAGVSFLVQPIS
;
A
#
# COMPACT_ATOMS: atom_id res chain seq x y z
N MET A 1 17.38 -18.84 7.92
CA MET A 1 17.93 -18.43 6.61
C MET A 1 16.74 -18.25 5.67
N ARG A 2 16.56 -17.07 5.06
CA ARG A 2 15.61 -16.94 3.94
C ARG A 2 16.37 -17.42 2.72
N ASP A 3 16.19 -18.68 2.35
CA ASP A 3 16.92 -19.28 1.24
C ASP A 3 16.51 -18.61 -0.08
N GLY A 4 17.34 -17.71 -0.61
CA GLY A 4 17.16 -17.12 -1.93
C GLY A 4 17.72 -15.70 -2.05
N CYS A 5 18.23 -15.37 -3.23
CA CYS A 5 18.60 -14.00 -3.57
C CYS A 5 17.35 -13.24 -4.04
N TYR A 6 17.25 -11.96 -3.68
CA TYR A 6 16.20 -11.06 -4.14
C TYR A 6 16.84 -9.79 -4.64
N GLU A 7 16.33 -9.26 -5.74
CA GLU A 7 16.69 -7.93 -6.20
C GLU A 7 16.11 -6.86 -5.27
N TYR A 8 16.75 -5.69 -5.21
CA TYR A 8 16.12 -4.51 -4.62
C TYR A 8 15.01 -3.99 -5.52
N HIS A 9 14.04 -3.29 -4.92
CA HIS A 9 12.94 -2.66 -5.65
C HIS A 9 13.47 -1.70 -6.74
N PRO A 10 12.88 -1.67 -7.94
CA PRO A 10 13.31 -0.77 -9.02
C PRO A 10 13.47 0.69 -8.58
N ALA A 11 12.58 1.17 -7.69
CA ALA A 11 12.62 2.54 -7.13
C ALA A 11 13.90 2.91 -6.36
N VAL A 12 14.76 1.95 -5.99
CA VAL A 12 16.04 2.22 -5.31
C VAL A 12 17.26 1.73 -6.08
N GLN A 13 17.08 1.01 -7.19
CA GLN A 13 18.20 0.43 -7.94
C GLN A 13 19.15 1.51 -8.46
N SER A 14 18.62 2.56 -9.11
CA SER A 14 19.44 3.66 -9.62
C SER A 14 20.17 4.40 -8.51
N HIS A 15 19.50 4.66 -7.38
CA HIS A 15 20.10 5.33 -6.22
C HIS A 15 21.27 4.52 -5.63
N ILE A 16 21.12 3.19 -5.51
CA ILE A 16 22.18 2.30 -5.03
C ILE A 16 23.35 2.29 -6.02
N GLU A 17 23.06 2.17 -7.31
CA GLU A 17 24.08 2.12 -8.36
C GLU A 17 24.84 3.45 -8.47
N GLU A 18 24.15 4.59 -8.43
CA GLU A 18 24.77 5.92 -8.40
C GLU A 18 25.66 6.10 -7.16
N ALA A 19 25.22 5.64 -5.99
CA ALA A 19 26.05 5.71 -4.78
C ALA A 19 27.33 4.88 -4.93
N TYR A 20 27.23 3.68 -5.52
CA TYR A 20 28.37 2.80 -5.76
C TYR A 20 29.34 3.38 -6.80
N LEU A 21 28.84 3.89 -7.93
CA LEU A 21 29.66 4.45 -9.00
C LEU A 21 30.35 5.77 -8.63
N ASN A 22 29.83 6.50 -7.64
CA ASN A 22 30.45 7.70 -7.09
C ASN A 22 31.40 7.41 -5.91
N ASP A 23 31.91 6.17 -5.80
CA ASP A 23 32.87 5.74 -4.77
C ASP A 23 32.44 6.03 -3.32
N LYS A 24 31.13 6.01 -3.03
CA LYS A 24 30.65 6.09 -1.64
C LYS A 24 30.98 4.78 -0.91
N ASP A 25 31.19 4.85 0.40
CA ASP A 25 31.38 3.68 1.29
C ASP A 25 30.05 2.94 1.55
N LYS A 26 28.95 3.70 1.55
CA LYS A 26 27.61 3.19 1.86
C LYS A 26 26.48 3.97 1.19
N CYS A 27 25.32 3.32 1.16
CA CYS A 27 24.05 3.89 0.72
C CYS A 27 22.96 3.58 1.76
N MET A 28 21.98 4.47 1.92
CA MET A 28 20.86 4.26 2.85
C MET A 28 19.55 4.17 2.09
N ILE A 29 18.71 3.20 2.45
CA ILE A 29 17.38 3.05 1.88
C ILE A 29 16.34 2.86 2.98
N ASN A 30 15.11 3.29 2.72
CA ASN A 30 13.96 2.89 3.50
C ASN A 30 13.42 1.59 2.89
N PHE A 31 13.44 0.51 3.66
CA PHE A 31 12.95 -0.79 3.25
C PHE A 31 11.77 -1.19 4.13
N HIS A 32 10.54 -1.05 3.62
CA HIS A 32 9.30 -1.33 4.34
C HIS A 32 9.24 -0.60 5.71
N GLY A 33 9.47 0.71 5.70
CA GLY A 33 9.42 1.57 6.88
C GLY A 33 10.62 1.45 7.82
N VAL A 34 11.66 0.73 7.43
CA VAL A 34 12.88 0.50 8.21
C VAL A 34 14.07 1.05 7.44
N LYS A 35 14.85 1.93 8.07
CA LYS A 35 16.11 2.43 7.52
C LYS A 35 17.12 1.29 7.48
N ARG A 36 17.67 1.02 6.30
CA ARG A 36 18.72 0.03 6.07
C ARG A 36 19.95 0.70 5.47
N THR A 37 21.13 0.21 5.86
CA THR A 37 22.42 0.70 5.38
C THR A 37 23.08 -0.38 4.56
N LEU A 38 23.30 -0.11 3.28
CA LEU A 38 24.05 -0.93 2.36
C LEU A 38 25.50 -0.47 2.40
N SER A 39 26.40 -1.27 2.95
CA SER A 39 27.84 -1.03 2.90
C SER A 39 28.43 -1.71 1.68
N PHE A 40 29.15 -0.96 0.88
CA PHE A 40 29.82 -1.46 -0.32
C PHE A 40 31.18 -2.09 0.01
N ASP A 41 31.87 -1.60 1.04
CA ASP A 41 33.12 -2.21 1.54
C ASP A 41 32.88 -3.64 2.06
N PHE A 42 31.84 -3.82 2.86
CA PHE A 42 31.50 -5.12 3.46
C PHE A 42 30.53 -5.94 2.60
N MET A 43 30.05 -5.38 1.48
CA MET A 43 28.99 -5.97 0.65
C MET A 43 27.83 -6.52 1.49
N SER A 44 27.33 -5.67 2.39
CA SER A 44 26.29 -6.04 3.36
C SER A 44 25.14 -5.03 3.42
N ASP A 45 23.95 -5.52 3.76
CA ASP A 45 22.75 -4.74 4.04
C ASP A 45 22.34 -4.96 5.49
N SER A 46 22.38 -3.91 6.30
CA SER A 46 22.16 -3.98 7.75
C SER A 46 21.03 -3.07 8.25
N SER A 47 20.33 -3.53 9.30
CA SER A 47 19.40 -2.74 10.10
C SER A 47 19.39 -3.26 11.53
N GLY A 48 20.06 -2.56 12.44
CA GLY A 48 20.27 -3.05 13.80
C GLY A 48 21.06 -4.36 13.78
N SER A 49 20.51 -5.43 14.36
CA SER A 49 21.13 -6.77 14.35
C SER A 49 20.82 -7.60 13.09
N ASP A 50 19.94 -7.16 12.19
CA ASP A 50 19.60 -7.88 10.95
C ASP A 50 20.57 -7.50 9.82
N THR A 51 21.55 -8.37 9.56
CA THR A 51 22.53 -8.24 8.47
C THR A 51 22.29 -9.26 7.36
N ARG A 52 22.40 -8.81 6.11
CA ARG A 52 22.26 -9.65 4.91
C ARG A 52 23.43 -9.40 3.99
N GLN A 53 23.82 -10.41 3.22
CA GLN A 53 24.82 -10.24 2.17
C GLN A 53 24.17 -9.61 0.93
N ILE A 54 24.87 -8.66 0.30
CA ILE A 54 24.48 -8.11 -1.00
C ILE A 54 25.52 -8.45 -2.05
N LYS A 55 25.11 -8.42 -3.31
CA LYS A 55 25.99 -8.64 -4.44
C LYS A 55 25.54 -7.77 -5.61
N ARG A 56 26.49 -7.06 -6.22
CA ARG A 56 26.28 -6.39 -7.50
C ARG A 56 26.41 -7.42 -8.62
N VAL A 57 25.37 -7.55 -9.44
CA VAL A 57 25.30 -8.53 -10.53
C VAL A 57 24.82 -7.82 -11.78
N HIS A 58 25.53 -8.00 -12.89
CA HIS A 58 25.07 -7.51 -14.19
C HIS A 58 23.79 -8.24 -14.61
N SER A 59 22.82 -7.53 -15.20
CA SER A 59 21.50 -8.06 -15.57
C SER A 59 21.56 -9.37 -16.37
N THR A 60 22.50 -9.46 -17.32
CA THR A 60 22.74 -10.68 -18.13
C THR A 60 23.12 -11.91 -17.30
N LYS A 61 23.72 -11.72 -16.11
CA LYS A 61 24.14 -12.78 -15.18
C LYS A 61 23.13 -13.03 -14.05
N LEU A 62 21.98 -12.35 -14.04
CA LEU A 62 20.98 -12.49 -12.98
C LEU A 62 20.45 -13.94 -12.86
N HIS A 63 20.27 -14.62 -14.00
CA HIS A 63 19.83 -16.01 -14.06
C HIS A 63 20.74 -16.97 -13.27
N MET A 64 22.04 -16.68 -13.20
CA MET A 64 23.03 -17.47 -12.45
C MET A 64 22.90 -17.30 -10.93
N SER A 65 22.21 -16.26 -10.46
CA SER A 65 22.13 -15.90 -9.04
C SER A 65 20.97 -16.56 -8.30
N LYS A 66 20.19 -17.43 -8.98
CA LYS A 66 18.98 -18.06 -8.45
C LYS A 66 18.03 -17.02 -7.80
N CYS A 67 17.92 -15.83 -8.43
CA CYS A 67 17.06 -14.76 -7.95
C CYS A 67 15.60 -15.23 -7.92
N LYS A 68 14.94 -15.10 -6.77
CA LYS A 68 13.57 -15.58 -6.57
C LYS A 68 12.52 -14.49 -6.78
N GLY A 69 12.93 -13.22 -6.74
CA GLY A 69 12.03 -12.09 -6.90
C GLY A 69 12.63 -10.78 -6.39
N ILE A 70 11.77 -9.85 -6.02
CA ILE A 70 12.12 -8.46 -5.73
C ILE A 70 11.69 -8.11 -4.30
N SER A 71 12.57 -7.48 -3.52
CA SER A 71 12.33 -6.99 -2.16
C SER A 71 11.74 -8.03 -1.20
N GLY A 72 12.13 -9.29 -1.37
CA GLY A 72 11.67 -10.41 -0.54
C GLY A 72 10.32 -11.02 -0.97
N ALA A 73 9.70 -10.51 -2.04
CA ALA A 73 8.52 -11.11 -2.65
C ALA A 73 8.91 -11.87 -3.93
N SER A 74 8.39 -13.09 -4.09
CA SER A 74 8.69 -13.94 -5.24
C SER A 74 8.08 -13.39 -6.52
N TYR A 75 8.71 -13.64 -7.67
CA TYR A 75 8.12 -13.26 -8.95
C TYR A 75 6.72 -13.87 -9.12
N VAL A 76 5.81 -13.07 -9.67
CA VAL A 76 4.44 -13.52 -9.94
C VAL A 76 4.48 -14.59 -11.04
N SER A 77 3.94 -15.77 -10.75
CA SER A 77 3.71 -16.79 -11.77
C SER A 77 2.59 -16.36 -12.71
N THR A 78 2.91 -16.28 -14.00
CA THR A 78 1.94 -15.99 -15.07
C THR A 78 1.31 -17.25 -15.67
N LYS A 79 1.57 -18.43 -15.10
CA LYS A 79 0.95 -19.69 -15.57
C LYS A 79 -0.56 -19.74 -15.26
N GLY A 80 -1.30 -20.37 -16.16
CA GLY A 80 -2.75 -20.57 -16.04
C GLY A 80 -3.57 -19.36 -16.49
N TYR A 81 -4.85 -19.35 -16.12
CA TYR A 81 -5.76 -18.26 -16.46
C TYR A 81 -5.22 -16.91 -15.95
N GLN A 82 -5.38 -15.88 -16.77
CA GLN A 82 -5.07 -14.50 -16.43
C GLN A 82 -6.31 -13.66 -16.69
N GLN A 83 -6.78 -12.99 -15.65
CA GLN A 83 -7.81 -11.99 -15.83
C GLN A 83 -7.19 -10.79 -16.57
N THR A 84 -7.72 -10.48 -17.75
CA THR A 84 -7.25 -9.37 -18.59
C THR A 84 -7.94 -8.05 -18.27
N ASP A 85 -9.14 -8.11 -17.69
CA ASP A 85 -9.87 -6.93 -17.23
C ASP A 85 -9.32 -6.42 -15.88
N GLU A 86 -9.01 -5.13 -15.83
CA GLU A 86 -8.59 -4.40 -14.64
C GLU A 86 -9.73 -4.09 -13.67
N LYS A 87 -10.98 -4.45 -14.00
CA LYS A 87 -12.15 -4.28 -13.13
C LYS A 87 -12.21 -5.33 -12.02
N CYS A 88 -12.64 -4.92 -10.84
CA CYS A 88 -12.87 -5.81 -9.71
C CYS A 88 -14.30 -6.33 -9.74
N ASN A 89 -14.50 -7.65 -9.89
CA ASN A 89 -15.84 -8.28 -9.89
C ASN A 89 -16.56 -8.30 -8.52
N ILE A 90 -16.02 -7.61 -7.51
CA ILE A 90 -16.68 -7.42 -6.20
C ILE A 90 -17.25 -6.01 -6.09
N CYS A 91 -16.46 -4.98 -6.44
CA CYS A 91 -16.89 -3.58 -6.31
C CYS A 91 -17.26 -2.91 -7.63
N PHE A 92 -16.98 -3.55 -8.76
CA PHE A 92 -17.23 -3.04 -10.10
C PHE A 92 -16.52 -1.73 -10.46
N HIS A 93 -15.36 -1.45 -9.84
CA HIS A 93 -14.43 -0.37 -10.23
C HIS A 93 -13.07 -0.97 -10.61
N LYS A 94 -12.17 -0.15 -11.16
CA LYS A 94 -10.76 -0.53 -11.37
C LYS A 94 -10.13 -1.07 -10.08
N GLN A 95 -9.31 -2.11 -10.22
CA GLN A 95 -8.72 -2.83 -9.11
C GLN A 95 -7.70 -1.98 -8.35
N MET A 96 -7.89 -1.92 -7.03
CA MET A 96 -6.98 -1.23 -6.10
C MET A 96 -6.09 -2.24 -5.41
N VAL A 97 -4.78 -2.07 -5.56
CA VAL A 97 -3.77 -3.05 -5.14
C VAL A 97 -4.19 -4.45 -5.67
N PRO A 98 -4.24 -4.65 -7.00
CA PRO A 98 -4.75 -5.86 -7.64
C PRO A 98 -4.16 -7.13 -7.05
N THR A 99 -4.98 -8.08 -6.60
CA THR A 99 -4.54 -9.31 -5.94
C THR A 99 -5.03 -10.52 -6.72
N ARG A 100 -4.11 -11.14 -7.46
CA ARG A 100 -4.34 -12.38 -8.19
C ARG A 100 -4.32 -13.57 -7.23
N ILE A 101 -5.33 -14.43 -7.30
CA ILE A 101 -5.34 -15.71 -6.58
C ILE A 101 -4.51 -16.72 -7.38
N PRO A 102 -3.39 -17.25 -6.85
CA PRO A 102 -2.47 -18.08 -7.63
C PRO A 102 -3.09 -19.33 -8.25
N ALA A 103 -4.03 -19.98 -7.53
CA ALA A 103 -4.62 -21.25 -7.94
C ALA A 103 -5.59 -21.12 -9.14
N CYS A 104 -6.32 -20.01 -9.24
CA CYS A 104 -7.36 -19.84 -10.28
C CYS A 104 -7.13 -18.65 -11.21
N GLY A 105 -6.23 -17.73 -10.89
CA GLY A 105 -5.88 -16.59 -11.73
C GLY A 105 -6.83 -15.39 -11.71
N HIS A 106 -7.97 -15.49 -11.04
CA HIS A 106 -8.87 -14.35 -10.84
C HIS A 106 -8.22 -13.26 -9.98
N SER A 107 -8.48 -11.99 -10.32
CA SER A 107 -7.92 -10.82 -9.65
C SER A 107 -9.01 -9.88 -9.16
N PHE A 108 -8.76 -9.23 -8.01
CA PHE A 108 -9.68 -8.31 -7.34
C PHE A 108 -8.89 -7.22 -6.61
N CYS A 109 -9.57 -6.17 -6.11
CA CYS A 109 -8.94 -5.28 -5.13
C CYS A 109 -8.50 -6.09 -3.90
N TYR A 110 -7.33 -5.78 -3.33
CA TYR A 110 -6.84 -6.45 -2.11
C TYR A 110 -7.85 -6.38 -0.97
N THR A 111 -8.42 -5.20 -0.73
CA THR A 111 -9.40 -4.96 0.35
C THR A 111 -10.71 -5.74 0.14
N CYS A 112 -11.16 -5.86 -1.10
CA CYS A 112 -12.35 -6.64 -1.46
C CYS A 112 -12.13 -8.14 -1.18
N ILE A 113 -11.09 -8.74 -1.76
CA ILE A 113 -10.86 -10.19 -1.60
C ILE A 113 -10.44 -10.57 -0.17
N LYS A 114 -9.79 -9.66 0.56
CA LYS A 114 -9.50 -9.82 1.99
C LYS A 114 -10.77 -9.88 2.85
N THR A 115 -11.86 -9.22 2.42
CA THR A 115 -13.17 -9.35 3.07
C THR A 115 -13.66 -10.79 2.98
N ASN A 116 -13.62 -11.38 1.78
CA ASN A 116 -14.00 -12.78 1.58
C ASN A 116 -13.15 -13.72 2.43
N PHE A 117 -11.83 -13.54 2.39
CA PHE A 117 -10.91 -14.34 3.22
C PHE A 117 -11.27 -14.28 4.71
N LYS A 118 -11.49 -13.08 5.27
CA LYS A 118 -11.90 -12.91 6.67
C LYS A 118 -13.23 -13.58 7.00
N ARG A 119 -14.16 -13.58 6.04
CA ARG A 119 -15.48 -14.22 6.17
C ARG A 119 -15.46 -15.71 5.81
N ARG A 120 -14.28 -16.29 5.55
CA ARG A 120 -14.10 -17.69 5.10
C ARG A 120 -14.91 -18.01 3.82
N LEU A 121 -15.07 -17.01 2.96
CA LEU A 121 -15.70 -17.16 1.65
C LEU A 121 -14.63 -17.47 0.60
N PRO A 122 -14.95 -18.32 -0.40
CA PRO A 122 -14.00 -18.68 -1.45
C PRO A 122 -13.84 -17.56 -2.49
N CYS A 123 -13.07 -17.84 -3.55
CA CYS A 123 -13.00 -17.01 -4.74
C CYS A 123 -14.41 -16.69 -5.27
N PRO A 124 -14.79 -15.41 -5.45
CA PRO A 124 -16.11 -15.03 -5.96
C PRO A 124 -16.46 -15.61 -7.33
N MET A 125 -15.45 -15.86 -8.17
CA MET A 125 -15.65 -16.24 -9.57
C MET A 125 -15.73 -17.76 -9.76
N CYS A 126 -14.82 -18.52 -9.15
CA CYS A 126 -14.73 -19.97 -9.35
C CYS A 126 -14.94 -20.82 -8.09
N ARG A 127 -15.19 -20.17 -6.93
CA ARG A 127 -15.34 -20.84 -5.63
C ARG A 127 -14.13 -21.65 -5.15
N GLY A 128 -12.96 -21.47 -5.78
CA GLY A 128 -11.70 -22.04 -5.30
C GLY A 128 -11.19 -21.38 -4.01
N ASP A 129 -10.32 -22.08 -3.30
CA ASP A 129 -9.80 -21.63 -2.01
C ASP A 129 -8.91 -20.39 -2.10
N LEU A 130 -8.93 -19.60 -1.02
CA LEU A 130 -8.09 -18.41 -0.86
C LEU A 130 -6.86 -18.74 -0.01
N PRO A 131 -5.65 -18.75 -0.58
CA PRO A 131 -4.46 -19.11 0.17
C PRO A 131 -4.13 -18.05 1.24
N THR A 132 -3.91 -18.49 2.47
CA THR A 132 -3.61 -17.65 3.63
C THR A 132 -2.37 -16.75 3.42
N SER A 133 -1.41 -17.21 2.63
CA SER A 133 -0.18 -16.48 2.31
C SER A 133 -0.43 -15.13 1.61
N LEU A 134 -1.58 -14.96 0.93
CA LEU A 134 -1.96 -13.66 0.34
C LEU A 134 -2.33 -12.60 1.38
N PHE A 135 -2.71 -13.01 2.59
CA PHE A 135 -3.33 -12.11 3.57
C PHE A 135 -2.53 -11.96 4.86
N VAL A 136 -1.63 -12.90 5.15
CA VAL A 136 -0.78 -12.87 6.34
C VAL A 136 0.56 -12.23 6.01
N ASN A 137 0.77 -11.00 6.48
CA ASN A 137 1.97 -10.20 6.25
C ASN A 137 2.39 -10.12 4.76
N PRO A 138 1.49 -9.75 3.84
CA PRO A 138 1.80 -9.77 2.42
C PRO A 138 2.88 -8.75 2.08
N ILE A 139 3.90 -9.22 1.38
CA ILE A 139 4.96 -8.42 0.77
C ILE A 139 4.76 -8.46 -0.74
N ARG A 140 4.86 -7.30 -1.39
CA ARG A 140 4.76 -7.13 -2.85
C ARG A 140 5.83 -6.18 -3.36
N TYR A 141 5.98 -6.11 -4.67
CA TYR A 141 6.94 -5.21 -5.35
C TYR A 141 6.34 -4.56 -6.59
N ASP A 142 5.12 -4.94 -6.96
CA ASP A 142 4.43 -4.65 -8.21
C ASP A 142 3.26 -3.67 -7.99
N VAL A 143 3.31 -2.92 -6.89
CA VAL A 143 2.28 -1.95 -6.51
C VAL A 143 2.91 -0.57 -6.52
N ASP A 144 2.30 0.32 -7.30
CA ASP A 144 2.63 1.74 -7.22
C ASP A 144 2.12 2.31 -5.90
N PHE A 145 3.03 2.90 -5.10
CA PHE A 145 2.66 3.56 -3.86
C PHE A 145 1.82 4.80 -4.10
N ASP A 146 1.97 5.42 -5.26
CA ASP A 146 1.30 6.63 -5.70
C ASP A 146 0.05 6.32 -6.52
N VAL A 147 -0.49 5.10 -6.42
CA VAL A 147 -1.75 4.75 -7.08
C VAL A 147 -2.90 5.64 -6.58
N GLU A 148 -3.75 6.11 -7.49
CA GLU A 148 -4.86 7.02 -7.20
C GLU A 148 -6.21 6.31 -7.15
N CYS A 149 -7.20 6.98 -6.57
CA CYS A 149 -8.57 6.50 -6.60
C CYS A 149 -9.07 6.47 -8.05
N PRO A 150 -9.75 5.39 -8.51
CA PRO A 150 -10.37 5.37 -9.83
C PRO A 150 -11.37 6.52 -9.98
N GLU A 151 -11.36 7.17 -11.14
CA GLU A 151 -12.22 8.33 -11.44
C GLU A 151 -13.71 8.00 -11.22
N GLU A 152 -14.17 6.86 -11.75
CA GLU A 152 -15.54 6.36 -11.57
C GLU A 152 -15.94 6.28 -10.08
N PHE A 153 -15.06 5.75 -9.21
CA PHE A 153 -15.34 5.70 -7.78
C PHE A 153 -15.31 7.09 -7.15
N ALA A 154 -14.40 7.96 -7.60
CA ALA A 154 -14.28 9.31 -7.07
C ALA A 154 -15.53 10.15 -7.40
N GLU A 155 -16.11 9.96 -8.58
CA GLU A 155 -17.38 10.56 -9.01
C GLU A 155 -18.56 10.03 -8.18
N ASP A 156 -18.70 8.70 -8.08
CA ASP A 156 -19.72 8.05 -7.25
C ASP A 156 -19.65 8.57 -5.80
N CYS A 157 -18.44 8.59 -5.24
CA CYS A 157 -18.19 9.07 -3.88
C CYS A 157 -18.58 10.54 -3.73
N SER A 158 -18.22 11.40 -4.68
CA SER A 158 -18.56 12.82 -4.62
C SER A 158 -20.07 13.05 -4.76
N ALA A 159 -20.75 12.26 -5.61
CA ALA A 159 -22.19 12.32 -5.82
C ALA A 159 -22.99 12.01 -4.55
N MET A 160 -22.49 11.10 -3.69
CA MET A 160 -23.12 10.80 -2.38
C MET A 160 -23.25 12.04 -1.46
N PHE A 161 -22.44 13.09 -1.69
CA PHE A 161 -22.45 14.32 -0.89
C PHE A 161 -22.98 15.54 -1.65
N LYS A 162 -23.41 15.39 -2.90
CA LYS A 162 -24.16 16.45 -3.59
C LYS A 162 -25.52 16.55 -2.88
N LYS A 163 -25.78 17.71 -2.25
CA LYS A 163 -27.10 18.00 -1.72
C LYS A 163 -28.08 18.12 -2.90
N PRO A 164 -29.36 17.76 -2.74
CA PRO A 164 -30.40 18.31 -3.61
C PRO A 164 -30.37 19.85 -3.46
N ASP A 165 -30.58 20.55 -4.57
CA ASP A 165 -30.28 21.98 -4.76
C ASP A 165 -30.69 22.90 -3.60
N ASN A 166 -29.86 23.94 -3.35
CA ASN A 166 -30.02 25.08 -2.41
C ASN A 166 -29.33 25.03 -1.03
N GLU A 167 -28.03 24.72 -0.95
CA GLU A 167 -27.19 25.38 0.06
C GLU A 167 -25.79 25.61 -0.51
N GLU A 168 -25.49 26.87 -0.88
CA GLU A 168 -24.13 27.32 -1.18
C GLU A 168 -23.27 27.17 0.08
N VAL A 169 -22.44 26.13 0.11
CA VAL A 169 -21.38 26.03 1.11
C VAL A 169 -20.24 26.91 0.62
N GLY A 170 -20.04 28.06 1.28
CA GLY A 170 -18.90 28.92 1.02
C GLY A 170 -17.59 28.14 1.18
N GLU A 171 -16.95 27.83 0.06
CA GLU A 171 -15.58 27.30 0.04
C GLU A 171 -14.62 28.41 0.44
N SER A 172 -13.89 28.23 1.54
CA SER A 172 -12.83 29.17 1.92
C SER A 172 -11.67 29.08 0.94
N SER A 173 -11.12 30.23 0.55
CA SER A 173 -9.99 30.37 -0.38
C SER A 173 -8.76 29.51 -0.01
N SER A 174 -8.53 29.28 1.29
CA SER A 174 -7.45 28.42 1.81
C SER A 174 -7.58 26.94 1.42
N LYS A 175 -8.81 26.40 1.31
CA LYS A 175 -9.04 24.99 0.94
C LYS A 175 -8.79 24.71 -0.54
N ARG A 176 -8.95 25.72 -1.40
CA ARG A 176 -8.69 25.64 -2.85
C ARG A 176 -7.19 25.53 -3.20
N GLU A 177 -6.32 26.05 -2.34
CA GLU A 177 -4.86 25.88 -2.50
C GLU A 177 -4.38 24.56 -1.89
N GLU A 178 -4.93 24.15 -0.73
CA GLU A 178 -4.63 22.84 -0.13
C GLU A 178 -5.09 21.65 -0.98
N SER A 179 -6.14 21.80 -1.80
CA SER A 179 -6.60 20.77 -2.73
C SER A 179 -5.66 20.52 -3.91
N LYS A 180 -4.74 21.45 -4.20
CA LYS A 180 -3.75 21.30 -5.29
C LYS A 180 -2.58 20.41 -4.85
N LEU A 181 -2.31 20.33 -3.55
CA LEU A 181 -1.26 19.50 -3.01
C LEU A 181 -1.76 18.08 -2.80
N ARG A 182 -0.94 17.11 -3.17
CA ARG A 182 -1.25 15.70 -2.98
C ARG A 182 -1.15 15.33 -1.50
N HIS A 183 -2.20 14.70 -0.97
CA HIS A 183 -2.27 14.25 0.41
C HIS A 183 -2.53 12.75 0.49
N TYR A 184 -2.01 12.12 1.55
CA TYR A 184 -2.28 10.73 1.89
C TYR A 184 -2.92 10.64 3.27
N TRP A 185 -3.87 9.73 3.41
CA TRP A 185 -4.33 9.28 4.71
C TRP A 185 -3.56 8.03 5.11
N ILE A 186 -3.00 8.04 6.32
CA ILE A 186 -2.25 6.93 6.88
C ILE A 186 -2.85 6.48 8.21
N TYR A 187 -2.75 5.20 8.52
CA TYR A 187 -3.15 4.63 9.81
C TYR A 187 -2.03 3.80 10.45
N GLU A 188 -2.01 3.81 11.78
CA GLU A 188 -0.99 3.10 12.55
C GLU A 188 -1.31 1.59 12.66
N ALA A 189 -0.28 0.77 12.44
CA ALA A 189 -0.35 -0.67 12.60
C ALA A 189 1.02 -1.25 13.00
N ARG A 190 1.08 -1.90 14.18
CA ARG A 190 2.25 -2.67 14.63
C ARG A 190 3.55 -1.84 14.62
N GLY A 191 3.49 -0.57 15.03
CA GLY A 191 4.64 0.34 15.06
C GLY A 191 5.03 0.95 13.71
N PHE A 192 4.24 0.72 12.66
CA PHE A 192 4.41 1.31 11.33
C PHE A 192 3.15 2.05 10.89
N TRP A 193 3.27 2.82 9.82
CA TRP A 193 2.15 3.46 9.15
C TRP A 193 1.83 2.76 7.83
N TYR A 194 0.56 2.73 7.47
CA TYR A 194 0.10 2.30 6.16
C TYR A 194 -0.81 3.36 5.57
N ARG A 195 -0.64 3.65 4.29
CA ARG A 195 -1.60 4.42 3.51
C ARG A 195 -2.91 3.63 3.43
N TYR A 196 -4.05 4.31 3.51
CA TYR A 196 -5.34 3.67 3.26
C TYR A 196 -5.46 3.21 1.81
N ASP A 197 -6.39 2.30 1.52
CA ASP A 197 -6.79 2.04 0.14
C ASP A 197 -7.28 3.35 -0.50
N PRO A 198 -6.88 3.70 -1.74
CA PRO A 198 -7.19 5.01 -2.31
C PRO A 198 -8.69 5.33 -2.38
N LYS A 199 -9.55 4.31 -2.48
CA LYS A 199 -11.01 4.52 -2.40
C LYS A 199 -11.45 4.97 -1.01
N HIS A 200 -10.86 4.41 0.04
CA HIS A 200 -11.10 4.87 1.41
C HIS A 200 -10.51 6.26 1.65
N GLU A 201 -9.35 6.58 1.07
CA GLU A 201 -8.76 7.93 1.16
C GLU A 201 -9.67 8.97 0.54
N LYS A 202 -10.21 8.72 -0.66
CA LYS A 202 -11.15 9.63 -1.32
C LYS A 202 -12.38 9.88 -0.43
N TYR A 203 -12.94 8.83 0.17
CA TYR A 203 -14.08 8.96 1.08
C TYR A 203 -13.75 9.74 2.36
N LEU A 204 -12.56 9.53 2.94
CA LEU A 204 -12.06 10.28 4.10
C LEU A 204 -11.87 11.76 3.76
N GLU A 205 -11.24 12.03 2.61
CA GLU A 205 -10.94 13.37 2.16
C GLU A 205 -12.21 14.18 1.88
N GLU A 206 -13.23 13.58 1.23
CA GLU A 206 -14.55 14.23 1.04
C GLU A 206 -15.18 14.67 2.36
N HIS A 207 -15.16 13.79 3.38
CA HIS A 207 -15.69 14.14 4.70
C HIS A 207 -14.88 15.23 5.40
N PHE A 208 -13.56 15.12 5.34
CA PHE A 208 -12.64 16.05 5.96
C PHE A 208 -12.77 17.46 5.35
N LEU A 209 -12.73 17.57 4.03
CA LEU A 209 -12.87 18.85 3.32
C LEU A 209 -14.22 19.52 3.59
N ARG A 210 -15.27 18.73 3.82
CA ARG A 210 -16.62 19.20 4.21
C ARG A 210 -16.78 19.48 5.71
N ASN A 211 -15.69 19.53 6.47
CA ASN A 211 -15.68 19.79 7.92
C ASN A 211 -16.57 18.82 8.73
N LYS A 212 -16.78 17.59 8.25
CA LYS A 212 -17.50 16.58 9.05
C LYS A 212 -16.61 16.16 10.22
N PRO A 213 -17.14 16.04 11.45
CA PRO A 213 -16.33 15.69 12.63
C PRO A 213 -15.89 14.22 12.64
N SER A 214 -16.63 13.36 11.94
CA SER A 214 -16.39 11.92 11.88
C SER A 214 -17.04 11.32 10.64
N CYS A 215 -16.63 10.12 10.26
CA CYS A 215 -17.31 9.31 9.25
C CYS A 215 -17.25 7.82 9.61
N THR A 216 -18.04 7.01 8.89
CA THR A 216 -18.01 5.55 9.02
C THR A 216 -17.40 4.94 7.75
N LEU A 217 -16.36 4.12 7.92
CA LEU A 217 -15.73 3.35 6.85
C LEU A 217 -16.00 1.85 7.00
N PHE A 218 -16.19 1.13 5.90
CA PHE A 218 -16.26 -0.33 5.90
C PHE A 218 -14.94 -0.92 5.41
N ILE A 219 -14.10 -1.40 6.32
CA ILE A 219 -12.77 -1.94 6.00
C ILE A 219 -12.77 -3.45 6.18
N CYS A 220 -12.66 -4.16 5.07
CA CYS A 220 -12.67 -5.62 5.02
C CYS A 220 -13.89 -6.25 5.71
N GLY A 221 -15.09 -5.68 5.48
CA GLY A 221 -16.35 -6.13 6.07
C GLY A 221 -16.59 -5.69 7.52
N VAL A 222 -15.70 -4.86 8.08
CA VAL A 222 -15.82 -4.38 9.46
C VAL A 222 -16.13 -2.88 9.46
N LYS A 223 -17.16 -2.47 10.20
CA LYS A 223 -17.55 -1.07 10.37
C LYS A 223 -16.57 -0.37 11.31
N MET A 224 -15.87 0.63 10.78
CA MET A 224 -14.92 1.47 11.51
C MET A 224 -15.48 2.88 11.65
N GLN A 225 -15.49 3.43 12.86
CA GLN A 225 -15.76 4.84 13.08
C GLN A 225 -14.45 5.61 13.07
N VAL A 226 -14.38 6.62 12.21
CA VAL A 226 -13.25 7.55 12.10
C VAL A 226 -13.63 8.87 12.76
N ASP A 227 -12.81 9.33 13.69
CA ASP A 227 -12.95 10.62 14.36
C ASP A 227 -11.81 11.55 13.91
N PHE A 228 -12.15 12.61 13.16
CA PHE A 228 -11.16 13.53 12.61
C PHE A 228 -10.59 14.48 13.65
N LYS A 229 -11.30 14.73 14.76
CA LYS A 229 -10.81 15.58 15.85
C LYS A 229 -9.82 14.83 16.74
N LYS A 230 -10.12 13.56 17.03
CA LYS A 230 -9.23 12.69 17.82
C LYS A 230 -8.11 12.08 16.99
N HIS A 231 -8.22 12.14 15.66
CA HIS A 231 -7.31 11.48 14.73
C HIS A 231 -7.21 9.97 15.00
N THR A 232 -8.36 9.31 15.17
CA THR A 232 -8.42 7.88 15.41
C THR A 232 -9.47 7.17 14.54
N GLN A 233 -9.25 5.88 14.34
CA GLN A 233 -10.28 4.95 13.88
C GLN A 233 -10.48 3.83 14.92
N LYS A 234 -11.71 3.39 15.11
CA LYS A 234 -12.04 2.25 15.99
C LYS A 234 -13.16 1.41 15.41
N GLY A 235 -13.18 0.11 15.75
CA GLY A 235 -14.32 -0.74 15.43
C GLY A 235 -15.58 -0.34 16.21
N ASP A 236 -16.73 -0.83 15.76
CA ASP A 236 -17.95 -0.78 16.56
C ASP A 236 -17.87 -1.71 17.77
N GLU A 237 -18.87 -1.64 18.66
CA GLU A 237 -18.91 -2.41 19.91
C GLU A 237 -18.83 -3.93 19.70
N TRP A 238 -19.32 -4.41 18.55
CA TRP A 238 -19.32 -5.83 18.17
C TRP A 238 -17.99 -6.27 17.55
N ASN A 239 -17.19 -5.33 17.04
CA ASN A 239 -15.87 -5.59 16.50
C ASN A 239 -14.82 -4.89 17.35
N ALA A 240 -14.20 -5.63 18.28
CA ALA A 240 -13.05 -5.20 19.09
C ALA A 240 -11.76 -4.94 18.28
N ALA A 241 -11.88 -4.47 17.04
CA ALA A 241 -10.79 -3.95 16.25
C ALA A 241 -10.12 -2.84 17.05
N ARG A 242 -8.81 -3.04 17.30
CA ARG A 242 -7.98 -2.09 18.03
C ARG A 242 -8.17 -0.68 17.48
N GLU A 243 -8.33 0.27 18.39
CA GLU A 243 -8.22 1.69 18.06
C GLU A 243 -6.85 1.97 17.45
N ARG A 244 -6.83 2.74 16.37
CA ARG A 244 -5.60 3.12 15.65
C ARG A 244 -5.59 4.61 15.43
N LYS A 245 -4.40 5.20 15.55
CA LYS A 245 -4.17 6.58 15.13
C LYS A 245 -4.23 6.69 13.62
N ILE A 246 -4.73 7.82 13.13
CA ILE A 246 -4.78 8.17 11.72
C ILE A 246 -4.16 9.55 11.51
N LYS A 247 -3.64 9.82 10.32
CA LYS A 247 -3.14 11.15 9.96
C LYS A 247 -3.43 11.43 8.49
N ARG A 248 -3.72 12.70 8.19
CA ARG A 248 -3.63 13.27 6.84
C ARG A 248 -2.25 13.90 6.72
N ILE A 249 -1.47 13.52 5.72
CA ILE A 249 -0.11 14.02 5.49
C ILE A 249 0.04 14.53 4.06
N ALA A 250 0.86 15.54 3.85
CA ALA A 250 1.30 15.90 2.50
C ALA A 250 2.16 14.77 1.93
N ALA A 251 2.07 14.51 0.62
CA ALA A 251 2.89 13.48 -0.04
C ALA A 251 4.40 13.75 0.13
N SER A 252 4.81 15.02 0.14
CA SER A 252 6.18 15.47 0.41
C SER A 252 6.69 15.06 1.80
N ASP A 253 5.80 14.89 2.77
CA ASP A 253 6.13 14.58 4.16
C ASP A 253 6.22 13.07 4.44
N MET A 254 5.99 12.22 3.43
CA MET A 254 6.01 10.76 3.55
C MET A 254 7.29 10.24 4.24
N HIS A 255 8.45 10.82 3.93
CA HIS A 255 9.75 10.42 4.49
C HIS A 255 9.85 10.59 6.02
N LYS A 256 9.01 11.45 6.62
CA LYS A 256 8.95 11.67 8.07
C LYS A 256 8.28 10.52 8.82
N PHE A 257 7.65 9.59 8.11
CA PHE A 257 6.87 8.49 8.69
C PHE A 257 7.43 7.13 8.27
N LYS A 258 7.37 6.15 9.18
CA LYS A 258 7.73 4.75 8.91
C LYS A 258 6.61 4.05 8.13
N ILE A 259 6.38 4.46 6.89
CA ILE A 259 5.32 3.93 6.03
C ILE A 259 5.78 2.62 5.37
N ARG A 260 4.89 1.63 5.33
CA ARG A 260 5.17 0.30 4.77
C ARG A 260 4.56 0.02 3.40
N GLY A 261 3.46 0.67 3.09
CA GLY A 261 2.69 0.43 1.87
C GLY A 261 1.21 0.78 2.09
N ILE A 262 0.34 0.14 1.31
CA ILE A 262 -1.10 0.44 1.24
C ILE A 262 -1.93 -0.68 1.84
N ALA A 263 -2.97 -0.34 2.62
CA ALA A 263 -4.00 -1.26 3.13
C ALA A 263 -3.46 -2.51 3.88
N GLY A 264 -2.27 -2.41 4.46
CA GLY A 264 -1.62 -3.52 5.18
C GLY A 264 -0.77 -4.45 4.30
N VAL A 265 -0.64 -4.15 3.00
CA VAL A 265 0.34 -4.76 2.09
C VAL A 265 1.63 -3.97 2.18
N SER A 266 2.74 -4.67 2.41
CA SER A 266 4.06 -4.04 2.53
C SER A 266 4.79 -4.14 1.20
N PHE A 267 5.25 -3.01 0.68
CA PHE A 267 5.99 -2.97 -0.59
C PHE A 267 6.81 -1.69 -0.75
N LEU A 268 6.63 -0.69 0.13
CA LEU A 268 7.28 0.60 -0.02
C LEU A 268 8.78 0.48 0.25
N VAL A 269 9.58 0.77 -0.78
CA VAL A 269 11.03 0.87 -0.72
C VAL A 269 11.45 2.16 -1.40
N GLN A 270 12.25 2.98 -0.73
CA GLN A 270 12.59 4.34 -1.18
C GLN A 270 14.04 4.70 -0.85
N PRO A 271 14.67 5.55 -1.66
CA PRO A 271 16.00 6.07 -1.34
C PRO A 271 15.96 6.95 -0.09
N ILE A 272 17.05 7.01 0.66
CA ILE A 272 17.25 7.99 1.73
C ILE A 272 18.47 8.82 1.33
N SER A 273 18.25 10.07 0.94
CA SER A 273 19.30 11.07 0.70
C SER A 273 20.08 11.38 1.98
#